data_AF-A0A7Y2CWB4-F1
#
_entry.id   AF-A0A7Y2CWB4-F1
#
_cell.length_a   1.000
_cell.length_b   1.000
_cell.length_c   1.000
_cell.angle_alpha   90.00
_cell.angle_beta   90.00
_cell.angle_gamma   90.00
#
_symmetry.space_group_name_H-M   'P 1'
#
loop_
_entity.id
_entity.type
_entity.pdbx_description
1 polymer ?
#
loop_
_entity_poly.entity_id
_entity_poly.type
_entity_poly.pdbx_seq_one_letter_code
_entity_poly.pdbx_strand_id
1 'polypeptide(L)'
;MSSLRAVFARDRQADRVVPPSGFTAQLTLFAAGAMAFLAVFALALSLAAGRLADRWGDELARSATVRIVAPQDQRAAQTAAALRILETTKGVESARALSDEEQSALLAPWLGEGLVLDTLPVPRLIEVIEKEEGFDPAGLRLRLSAGVPGAVLDDHSRWRAPLVAAADRLRLLGWVATLLIAAAVAAMVTLAANAALAANAQVIAVLRLVGAKDDYIAQAFIRRFTLRALAGAAGGTVIGMLAILLMPRASEEAGFLTGLGFEGLHWLVPLLIPVLAAIVAFVATGAAARRTLRELA
;
A
#
# COMPACT_ATOMS: atom_id res chain seq x y z
N MET A 1 -20.57 -10.58 24.90
CA MET A 1 -21.49 -9.76 24.08
C MET A 1 -22.14 -8.58 24.82
N SER A 2 -22.23 -8.58 26.16
CA SER A 2 -22.77 -7.46 26.95
C SER A 2 -21.90 -6.19 26.91
N SER A 3 -20.57 -6.33 26.88
CA SER A 3 -19.63 -5.20 26.93
C SER A 3 -19.62 -4.30 25.68
N LEU A 4 -19.89 -4.84 24.48
CA LEU A 4 -19.98 -4.06 23.24
C LEU A 4 -21.26 -3.23 23.17
N ARG A 5 -22.39 -3.76 23.67
CA ARG A 5 -23.65 -3.02 23.76
C ARG A 5 -23.58 -1.87 24.78
N ALA A 6 -22.82 -2.04 25.85
CA ALA A 6 -22.62 -1.01 26.88
C ALA A 6 -21.87 0.24 26.37
N VAL A 7 -21.03 0.11 25.32
CA VAL A 7 -20.38 1.29 24.69
C VAL A 7 -21.41 2.18 24.00
N PHE A 8 -22.46 1.59 23.43
CA PHE A 8 -23.52 2.33 22.71
C PHE A 8 -24.70 2.73 23.61
N ALA A 9 -24.94 2.03 24.72
CA ALA A 9 -25.97 2.42 25.70
C ALA A 9 -25.53 3.69 26.45
N ARG A 10 -26.31 4.77 26.30
CA ARG A 10 -26.00 6.09 26.88
C ARG A 10 -26.52 6.18 28.31
N ASP A 11 -25.68 5.81 29.28
CA ASP A 11 -25.95 6.13 30.69
C ASP A 11 -25.41 7.54 31.02
N ARG A 12 -26.33 8.51 31.13
CA ARG A 12 -26.01 9.92 31.43
C ARG A 12 -25.43 10.12 32.84
N GLN A 13 -25.68 9.19 33.78
CA GLN A 13 -25.13 9.25 35.13
C GLN A 13 -23.68 8.75 35.17
N ALA A 14 -23.37 7.69 34.43
CA ALA A 14 -21.99 7.20 34.26
C ALA A 14 -21.09 8.23 33.56
N ASP A 15 -21.61 8.95 32.56
CA ASP A 15 -20.87 9.98 31.82
C ASP A 15 -20.47 11.21 32.67
N ARG A 16 -21.10 11.41 33.86
CA ARG A 16 -20.75 12.49 34.81
C ARG A 16 -19.60 12.14 35.75
N VAL A 17 -19.28 10.85 35.90
CA VAL A 17 -18.19 10.36 36.78
C VAL A 17 -16.81 10.73 36.24
N VAL A 18 -16.69 10.86 34.92
CA VAL A 18 -15.45 11.27 34.25
C VAL A 18 -15.61 12.71 33.77
N PRO A 19 -14.78 13.67 34.21
CA PRO A 19 -14.93 15.08 33.85
C PRO A 19 -15.14 15.29 32.34
N PRO A 20 -16.10 16.16 31.93
CA PRO A 20 -16.44 16.41 30.54
C PRO A 20 -15.24 16.84 29.69
N SER A 21 -14.35 17.62 30.30
CA SER A 21 -13.20 18.31 29.69
C SER A 21 -11.96 18.23 30.58
N GLY A 22 -10.78 18.20 29.97
CA GLY A 22 -9.47 18.19 30.63
C GLY A 22 -8.34 17.99 29.63
N PHE A 23 -7.10 18.23 30.04
CA PHE A 23 -5.91 18.10 29.17
C PHE A 23 -5.80 16.71 28.52
N THR A 24 -6.09 15.64 29.27
CA THR A 24 -6.09 14.26 28.75
C THR A 24 -7.13 14.04 27.65
N ALA A 25 -8.26 14.74 27.70
CA ALA A 25 -9.31 14.63 26.69
C ALA A 25 -8.89 15.26 25.35
N GLN A 26 -8.29 16.45 25.40
CA GLN A 26 -7.76 17.12 24.21
C GLN A 26 -6.58 16.35 23.63
N LEU A 27 -5.68 15.84 24.49
CA LEU A 27 -4.53 15.05 24.09
C LEU A 27 -4.96 13.79 23.34
N THR A 28 -5.90 13.01 23.86
CA THR A 28 -6.38 11.79 23.19
C THR A 28 -7.04 12.10 21.86
N LEU A 29 -7.88 13.14 21.80
CA LEU A 29 -8.56 13.54 20.56
C LEU A 29 -7.54 13.97 19.49
N PHE A 30 -6.63 14.87 19.85
CA PHE A 30 -5.62 15.40 18.93
C PHE A 30 -4.66 14.32 18.46
N ALA A 31 -4.12 13.52 19.39
CA ALA A 31 -3.17 12.47 19.03
C ALA A 31 -3.82 11.36 18.21
N ALA A 32 -5.08 10.98 18.48
CA ALA A 32 -5.82 10.04 17.63
C ALA A 32 -6.04 10.62 16.22
N GLY A 33 -6.35 11.92 16.10
CA GLY A 33 -6.48 12.58 14.80
C GLY A 33 -5.17 12.67 14.03
N ALA A 34 -4.08 13.11 14.66
CA ALA A 34 -2.77 13.17 14.02
C ALA A 34 -2.28 11.79 13.58
N MET A 35 -2.45 10.76 14.42
CA MET A 35 -2.07 9.38 14.09
C MET A 35 -2.94 8.80 12.98
N ALA A 36 -4.25 9.07 12.97
CA ALA A 36 -5.13 8.64 11.88
C ALA A 36 -4.80 9.32 10.56
N PHE A 37 -4.47 10.61 10.58
CA PHE A 37 -3.96 11.35 9.41
C PHE A 37 -2.70 10.68 8.85
N LEU A 38 -1.71 10.39 9.71
CA LEU A 38 -0.48 9.69 9.30
C LEU A 38 -0.76 8.28 8.78
N ALA A 39 -1.69 7.55 9.40
CA ALA A 39 -2.08 6.21 8.96
C ALA A 39 -2.71 6.23 7.56
N VAL A 40 -3.51 7.25 7.23
CA VAL A 40 -4.05 7.43 5.88
C VAL A 40 -2.93 7.56 4.84
N PHE A 41 -1.90 8.38 5.12
CA PHE A 41 -0.76 8.53 4.21
C PHE A 41 0.09 7.26 4.10
N ALA A 42 0.35 6.59 5.23
CA ALA A 42 1.08 5.33 5.23
C ALA A 42 0.36 4.25 4.40
N LEU A 43 -0.96 4.17 4.54
CA LEU A 43 -1.80 3.25 3.78
C LEU A 43 -1.85 3.61 2.30
N ALA A 44 -2.01 4.90 1.96
CA ALA A 44 -2.01 5.36 0.58
C ALA A 44 -0.69 5.02 -0.13
N LEU A 45 0.44 5.27 0.53
CA LEU A 45 1.76 4.95 0.00
C LEU A 45 1.95 3.43 -0.16
N SER A 46 1.53 2.63 0.83
CA SER A 46 1.61 1.16 0.77
C SER A 46 0.79 0.58 -0.39
N LEU A 47 -0.46 1.05 -0.56
CA LEU A 47 -1.35 0.60 -1.63
C LEU A 47 -0.89 1.08 -3.01
N ALA A 48 -0.35 2.29 -3.10
CA ALA A 48 0.22 2.80 -4.35
C ALA A 48 1.48 2.01 -4.76
N ALA A 49 2.38 1.72 -3.82
CA ALA A 49 3.55 0.88 -4.08
C ALA A 49 3.17 -0.53 -4.53
N GLY A 50 2.14 -1.14 -3.91
CA GLY A 50 1.61 -2.43 -4.35
C GLY A 50 1.10 -2.40 -5.79
N ARG A 51 0.24 -1.42 -6.15
CA ARG A 51 -0.25 -1.29 -7.54
C ARG A 51 0.86 -1.04 -8.55
N LEU A 52 1.91 -0.32 -8.15
CA LEU A 52 3.07 -0.11 -9.01
C LEU A 52 3.83 -1.41 -9.24
N ALA A 53 4.01 -2.22 -8.19
CA ALA A 53 4.60 -3.55 -8.30
C ALA A 53 3.79 -4.45 -9.25
N ASP A 54 2.48 -4.45 -9.10
CA ASP A 54 1.57 -5.28 -9.91
C ASP A 54 1.55 -4.82 -11.38
N ARG A 55 1.42 -3.51 -11.65
CA ARG A 55 1.42 -2.98 -13.03
C ARG A 55 2.73 -3.24 -13.76
N TRP A 56 3.88 -2.98 -13.13
CA TRP A 56 5.18 -3.31 -13.71
C TRP A 56 5.43 -4.82 -13.79
N GLY A 57 4.78 -5.59 -12.92
CA GLY A 57 4.66 -7.03 -13.04
C GLY A 57 3.99 -7.39 -14.36
N ASP A 58 2.75 -6.97 -14.57
CA ASP A 58 1.86 -7.44 -15.63
C ASP A 58 2.18 -6.87 -17.02
N GLU A 59 2.46 -5.57 -17.12
CA GLU A 59 2.59 -4.85 -18.39
C GLU A 59 3.93 -5.17 -19.09
N LEU A 60 4.96 -5.52 -18.31
CA LEU A 60 6.26 -5.98 -18.81
C LEU A 60 6.43 -7.51 -18.77
N ALA A 61 5.58 -8.25 -18.04
CA ALA A 61 5.61 -9.72 -18.04
C ALA A 61 5.13 -10.34 -19.36
N ARG A 62 4.39 -9.58 -20.17
CA ARG A 62 3.79 -10.11 -21.40
C ARG A 62 4.54 -9.76 -22.66
N SER A 63 5.65 -9.01 -22.57
CA SER A 63 6.45 -8.62 -23.74
C SER A 63 7.93 -8.94 -23.55
N ALA A 64 8.43 -9.87 -24.36
CA ALA A 64 9.86 -10.09 -24.55
C ALA A 64 10.27 -9.56 -25.93
N THR A 65 11.55 -9.22 -26.08
CA THR A 65 12.10 -8.78 -27.36
C THR A 65 13.28 -9.66 -27.73
N VAL A 66 13.25 -10.22 -28.94
CA VAL A 66 14.42 -10.90 -29.52
C VAL A 66 15.09 -9.95 -30.49
N ARG A 67 16.37 -9.67 -30.25
CA ARG A 67 17.20 -8.80 -31.09
C ARG A 67 18.08 -9.68 -31.99
N ILE A 68 18.02 -9.47 -33.29
CA ILE A 68 18.88 -10.16 -34.27
C ILE A 68 20.00 -9.20 -34.69
N VAL A 69 21.22 -9.50 -34.24
CA VAL A 69 22.44 -8.81 -34.64
C VAL A 69 23.17 -9.69 -35.65
N ALA A 70 22.99 -9.39 -36.93
CA ALA A 70 23.61 -10.13 -38.03
C ALA A 70 23.91 -9.21 -39.23
N PRO A 71 24.90 -9.58 -40.06
CA PRO A 71 25.12 -8.96 -41.37
C PRO A 71 23.84 -8.88 -42.21
N GLN A 72 23.70 -7.82 -43.03
CA GLN A 72 22.51 -7.51 -43.85
C GLN A 72 22.03 -8.74 -44.66
N ASP A 73 22.96 -9.48 -45.26
CA ASP A 73 22.74 -10.67 -46.08
C ASP A 73 22.18 -11.87 -45.30
N GLN A 74 22.47 -11.98 -44.00
CA GLN A 74 22.04 -13.10 -43.16
C GLN A 74 20.85 -12.76 -42.26
N ARG A 75 20.52 -11.48 -42.14
CA ARG A 75 19.53 -10.97 -41.18
C ARG A 75 18.14 -11.53 -41.43
N ALA A 76 17.71 -11.60 -42.70
CA ALA A 76 16.40 -12.14 -43.07
C ALA A 76 16.29 -13.64 -42.74
N ALA A 77 17.31 -14.43 -43.08
CA ALA A 77 17.34 -15.86 -42.80
C ALA A 77 17.34 -16.16 -41.29
N GLN A 78 18.12 -15.40 -40.51
CA GLN A 78 18.18 -15.52 -39.05
C GLN A 78 16.87 -15.09 -38.38
N THR A 79 16.23 -14.01 -38.87
CA THR A 79 14.91 -13.56 -38.38
C THR A 79 13.85 -14.63 -38.61
N ALA A 80 13.79 -15.21 -39.80
CA ALA A 80 12.85 -16.29 -40.12
C ALA A 80 13.10 -17.56 -39.26
N ALA A 81 14.37 -17.89 -38.99
CA ALA A 81 14.71 -18.99 -38.10
C ALA A 81 14.30 -18.73 -36.65
N ALA A 82 14.50 -17.50 -36.15
CA ALA A 82 14.08 -17.11 -34.81
C ALA A 82 12.56 -17.16 -34.66
N LEU A 83 11.80 -16.67 -35.64
CA LEU A 83 10.33 -16.74 -35.65
C LEU A 83 9.83 -18.20 -35.56
N ARG A 84 10.40 -19.13 -36.32
CA ARG A 84 10.04 -20.57 -36.23
C ARG A 84 10.30 -21.17 -34.85
N ILE A 85 11.39 -20.77 -34.19
CA ILE A 85 11.68 -21.21 -32.82
C ILE A 85 10.63 -20.65 -31.86
N LEU A 86 10.27 -19.37 -31.99
CA LEU A 86 9.31 -18.70 -31.13
C LEU A 86 7.88 -19.26 -31.31
N GLU A 87 7.44 -19.49 -32.54
CA GLU A 87 6.13 -20.10 -32.86
C GLU A 87 5.97 -21.51 -32.28
N THR A 88 7.08 -22.26 -32.16
CA THR A 88 7.10 -23.61 -31.57
C THR A 88 7.46 -23.61 -30.08
N THR A 89 7.59 -22.45 -29.45
CA THR A 89 7.91 -22.33 -28.03
C THR A 89 6.64 -22.30 -27.20
N LYS A 90 6.51 -23.25 -26.26
CA LYS A 90 5.42 -23.25 -25.28
C LYS A 90 5.52 -21.97 -24.45
N GLY A 91 4.38 -21.29 -24.26
CA GLY A 91 4.30 -20.04 -23.51
C GLY A 91 4.38 -18.79 -24.37
N VAL A 92 4.73 -18.89 -25.66
CA VAL A 92 4.61 -17.77 -26.60
C VAL A 92 3.18 -17.73 -27.14
N GLU A 93 2.53 -16.57 -27.04
CA GLU A 93 1.22 -16.29 -27.62
C GLU A 93 1.34 -15.89 -29.09
N SER A 94 2.21 -14.91 -29.37
CA SER A 94 2.51 -14.47 -30.72
C SER A 94 3.94 -13.94 -30.80
N ALA A 95 4.58 -14.08 -31.96
CA ALA A 95 5.88 -13.49 -32.24
C ALA A 95 5.86 -12.82 -33.61
N ARG A 96 6.31 -11.56 -33.70
CA ARG A 96 6.29 -10.77 -34.92
C ARG A 96 7.56 -9.93 -35.06
N ALA A 97 8.16 -9.94 -36.24
CA ALA A 97 9.24 -9.01 -36.56
C ALA A 97 8.68 -7.60 -36.81
N LEU A 98 9.25 -6.58 -36.17
CA LEU A 98 8.89 -5.19 -36.44
C LEU A 98 9.34 -4.81 -37.86
N SER A 99 8.51 -4.02 -38.54
CA SER A 99 8.84 -3.37 -39.81
C SER A 99 9.88 -2.26 -39.63
N ASP A 100 10.49 -1.81 -40.72
CA ASP A 100 11.46 -0.72 -40.68
C ASP A 100 10.77 0.61 -40.33
N GLU A 101 9.52 0.81 -40.78
CA GLU A 101 8.70 1.96 -40.43
C GLU A 101 8.42 2.02 -38.92
N GLU A 102 8.04 0.88 -38.31
CA GLU A 102 7.82 0.78 -36.86
C GLU A 102 9.10 1.05 -36.06
N GLN A 103 10.23 0.49 -36.48
CA GLN A 103 11.52 0.75 -35.83
C GLN A 103 11.96 2.20 -35.96
N SER A 104 11.78 2.82 -37.12
CA SER A 104 12.07 4.24 -37.33
C SER A 104 11.19 5.13 -36.46
N ALA A 105 9.90 4.80 -36.31
CA ALA A 105 9.00 5.51 -35.42
C ALA A 105 9.42 5.42 -33.95
N LEU A 106 9.92 4.25 -33.50
CA LEU A 106 10.45 4.08 -32.14
C LEU A 106 11.71 4.91 -31.88
N LEU A 107 12.53 5.13 -32.92
CA LEU A 107 13.77 5.89 -32.83
C LEU A 107 13.60 7.40 -33.05
N ALA A 108 12.50 7.82 -33.68
CA ALA A 108 12.24 9.22 -34.02
C ALA A 108 12.31 10.21 -32.84
N PRO A 109 11.81 9.89 -31.63
CA PRO A 109 11.92 10.81 -30.48
C PRO A 109 13.36 11.14 -30.07
N TRP A 110 14.31 10.27 -30.41
CA TRP A 110 15.71 10.39 -30.02
C TRP A 110 16.60 10.89 -31.16
N LEU A 111 16.32 10.43 -32.39
CA LEU A 111 17.19 10.64 -33.55
C LEU A 111 16.56 11.54 -34.64
N GLY A 112 15.31 11.96 -34.47
CA GLY A 112 14.56 12.77 -35.42
C GLY A 112 13.80 11.97 -36.48
N GLU A 113 12.95 12.66 -37.25
CA GLU A 113 12.16 12.07 -38.33
C GLU A 113 13.00 11.79 -39.59
N GLY A 114 12.59 10.82 -40.41
CA GLY A 114 13.23 10.52 -41.71
C GLY A 114 14.45 9.59 -41.64
N LEU A 115 14.55 8.74 -40.62
CA LEU A 115 15.63 7.76 -40.47
C LEU A 115 15.60 6.69 -41.57
N VAL A 116 16.74 6.50 -42.24
CA VAL A 116 16.97 5.40 -43.19
C VAL A 116 17.73 4.27 -42.49
N LEU A 117 16.99 3.31 -41.92
CA LEU A 117 17.55 2.23 -41.10
C LEU A 117 18.57 1.35 -41.85
N ASP A 118 18.48 1.27 -43.18
CA ASP A 118 19.42 0.48 -44.00
C ASP A 118 20.87 0.94 -43.90
N THR A 119 21.08 2.22 -43.56
CA THR A 119 22.41 2.82 -43.40
C THR A 119 22.97 2.71 -41.99
N LEU A 120 22.12 2.34 -41.01
CA LEU A 120 22.49 2.21 -39.62
C LEU A 120 22.68 0.73 -39.26
N PRO A 121 23.69 0.37 -38.44
CA PRO A 121 23.84 -0.97 -37.93
C PRO A 121 22.84 -1.23 -36.79
N VAL A 122 21.54 -1.17 -37.09
CA VAL A 122 20.46 -1.47 -36.15
C VAL A 122 20.08 -2.95 -36.18
N PRO A 123 19.82 -3.57 -35.01
CA PRO A 123 19.34 -4.95 -34.95
C PRO A 123 17.88 -5.04 -35.41
N ARG A 124 17.49 -6.19 -35.98
CA ARG A 124 16.06 -6.48 -36.16
C ARG A 124 15.45 -6.91 -34.84
N LEU A 125 14.30 -6.32 -34.53
CA LEU A 125 13.55 -6.59 -33.31
C LEU A 125 12.37 -7.50 -33.65
N ILE A 126 12.21 -8.54 -32.85
CA ILE A 126 11.04 -9.41 -32.86
C ILE A 126 10.33 -9.18 -31.52
N GLU A 127 9.11 -8.67 -31.60
CA GLU A 127 8.19 -8.58 -30.47
C GLU A 127 7.64 -9.97 -30.18
N VAL A 128 7.69 -10.37 -28.92
CA VAL A 128 7.20 -11.66 -28.43
C VAL A 128 6.19 -11.39 -27.34
N ILE A 129 4.95 -11.81 -27.56
CA ILE A 129 3.88 -11.75 -26.56
C ILE A 129 3.83 -13.08 -25.83
N GLU A 130 3.87 -13.04 -24.50
CA GLU A 130 3.79 -14.22 -23.63
C GLU A 130 2.33 -14.56 -23.29
N LYS A 131 2.03 -15.86 -23.24
CA LYS A 131 0.80 -16.38 -22.64
C LYS A 131 0.84 -16.17 -21.12
N GLU A 132 -0.32 -16.27 -20.48
CA GLU A 132 -0.46 -16.13 -19.02
C GLU A 132 0.41 -17.12 -18.20
N GLU A 133 0.68 -18.30 -18.75
CA GLU A 133 1.57 -19.31 -18.15
C GLU A 133 3.08 -18.95 -18.24
N GLY A 134 3.44 -17.99 -19.09
CA GLY A 134 4.83 -17.60 -19.41
C GLY A 134 5.59 -18.64 -20.23
N PHE A 135 6.79 -18.28 -20.72
CA PHE A 135 7.75 -19.24 -21.30
C PHE A 135 8.97 -19.45 -20.39
N ASP A 136 9.80 -20.46 -20.67
CA ASP A 136 11.10 -20.64 -19.99
C ASP A 136 12.20 -19.80 -20.70
N PRO A 137 12.62 -18.66 -20.13
CA PRO A 137 13.60 -17.79 -20.79
C PRO A 137 15.00 -18.40 -20.86
N ALA A 138 15.37 -19.29 -19.94
CA ALA A 138 16.66 -19.96 -19.99
C ALA A 138 16.68 -20.99 -21.13
N GLY A 139 15.65 -21.83 -21.21
CA GLY A 139 15.47 -22.80 -22.29
C GLY A 139 15.35 -22.15 -23.66
N LEU A 140 14.57 -21.06 -23.78
CA LEU A 140 14.43 -20.32 -25.04
C LEU A 140 15.76 -19.69 -25.47
N ARG A 141 16.53 -19.11 -24.53
CA ARG A 141 17.85 -18.52 -24.82
C ARG A 141 18.82 -19.57 -25.35
N LEU A 142 18.83 -20.78 -24.79
CA LEU A 142 19.64 -21.90 -25.28
C LEU A 142 19.22 -22.35 -26.69
N ARG A 143 17.91 -22.49 -26.94
CA ARG A 143 17.37 -22.84 -28.28
C ARG A 143 17.73 -21.79 -29.33
N LEU A 144 17.57 -20.50 -28.99
CA LEU A 144 17.93 -19.39 -29.87
C LEU A 144 19.44 -19.37 -30.15
N SER A 145 20.30 -19.55 -29.13
CA SER A 145 21.74 -19.57 -29.36
C SER A 145 22.22 -20.75 -30.22
N ALA A 146 21.50 -21.88 -30.20
CA ALA A 146 21.83 -23.04 -31.01
C ALA A 146 21.33 -22.92 -32.45
N GLY A 147 20.17 -22.31 -32.67
CA GLY A 147 19.55 -22.18 -34.01
C GLY A 147 19.85 -20.88 -34.75
N VAL A 148 20.13 -19.80 -34.01
CA VAL A 148 20.29 -18.43 -34.54
C VAL A 148 21.39 -17.70 -33.76
N PRO A 149 22.67 -17.77 -34.20
CA PRO A 149 23.80 -17.20 -33.46
C PRO A 149 23.70 -15.70 -33.18
N GLY A 150 23.01 -14.93 -34.05
CA GLY A 150 22.80 -13.49 -33.87
C GLY A 150 21.63 -13.12 -32.96
N ALA A 151 20.87 -14.09 -32.44
CA ALA A 151 19.68 -13.83 -31.64
C ALA A 151 20.02 -13.63 -30.15
N VAL A 152 19.61 -12.49 -29.61
CA VAL A 152 19.69 -12.17 -28.18
C VAL A 152 18.29 -11.95 -27.65
N LEU A 153 17.88 -12.82 -26.73
CA LEU A 153 16.60 -12.68 -26.00
C LEU A 153 16.75 -11.69 -24.86
N ASP A 154 15.94 -10.63 -24.89
CA ASP A 154 15.70 -9.71 -23.78
C ASP A 154 14.30 -9.96 -23.21
N ASP A 155 14.26 -10.55 -22.03
CA ASP A 155 13.06 -10.86 -21.28
C ASP A 155 12.71 -9.78 -20.26
N HIS A 156 13.47 -8.66 -20.21
CA HIS A 156 13.33 -7.50 -19.31
C HIS A 156 13.27 -7.82 -17.80
N SER A 157 13.36 -9.11 -17.44
CA SER A 157 13.15 -9.66 -16.11
C SER A 157 14.23 -9.21 -15.12
N ARG A 158 15.48 -9.06 -15.59
CA ARG A 158 16.62 -8.63 -14.78
C ARG A 158 16.50 -7.20 -14.28
N TRP A 159 15.91 -6.32 -15.07
CA TRP A 159 15.71 -4.92 -14.68
C TRP A 159 14.42 -4.74 -13.86
N ARG A 160 13.39 -5.57 -14.13
CA ARG A 160 12.12 -5.62 -13.39
C ARG A 160 12.27 -6.14 -11.95
N ALA A 161 12.98 -7.25 -11.77
CA ALA A 161 13.09 -7.94 -10.48
C ALA A 161 13.49 -7.02 -9.30
N PRO A 162 14.53 -6.16 -9.41
CA PRO A 162 14.88 -5.26 -8.31
C PRO A 162 13.83 -4.18 -8.06
N LEU A 163 13.10 -3.72 -9.08
CA LEU A 163 12.06 -2.71 -8.95
C LEU A 163 10.82 -3.25 -8.24
N VAL A 164 10.36 -4.44 -8.63
CA VAL A 164 9.26 -5.15 -7.95
C VAL A 164 9.64 -5.43 -6.49
N ALA A 165 10.85 -5.94 -6.25
CA ALA A 165 11.34 -6.17 -4.89
C ALA A 165 11.43 -4.88 -4.05
N ALA A 166 11.78 -3.74 -4.66
CA ALA A 166 11.78 -2.45 -3.98
C ALA A 166 10.35 -1.98 -3.64
N ALA A 167 9.41 -2.13 -4.58
CA ALA A 167 8.01 -1.80 -4.37
C ALA A 167 7.36 -2.67 -3.26
N ASP A 168 7.67 -3.97 -3.23
CA ASP A 168 7.23 -4.88 -2.15
C ASP A 168 7.80 -4.47 -0.78
N ARG A 169 9.07 -4.08 -0.72
CA ARG A 169 9.67 -3.56 0.52
C ARG A 169 9.01 -2.26 0.99
N LEU A 170 8.66 -1.35 0.06
CA LEU A 170 7.91 -0.14 0.39
C LEU A 170 6.50 -0.46 0.90
N ARG A 171 5.82 -1.44 0.29
CA ARG A 171 4.53 -1.94 0.76
C ARG A 171 4.63 -2.47 2.19
N LEU A 172 5.63 -3.30 2.48
CA LEU A 172 5.91 -3.82 3.82
C LEU A 172 6.17 -2.69 4.82
N LEU A 173 6.98 -1.69 4.44
CA LEU A 173 7.27 -0.54 5.30
C LEU A 173 5.99 0.23 5.65
N GLY A 174 5.07 0.39 4.70
CA GLY A 174 3.77 1.01 4.96
C GLY A 174 2.89 0.21 5.94
N TRP A 175 2.91 -1.13 5.86
CA TRP A 175 2.23 -1.99 6.84
C TRP A 175 2.86 -1.89 8.23
N VAL A 176 4.19 -1.93 8.31
CA VAL A 176 4.93 -1.77 9.58
C VAL A 176 4.65 -0.40 10.19
N ALA A 177 4.67 0.67 9.40
CA ALA A 177 4.34 2.02 9.87
C ALA A 177 2.90 2.09 10.40
N THR A 178 1.94 1.48 9.70
CA THR A 178 0.54 1.41 10.15
C THR A 178 0.42 0.67 11.50
N LEU A 179 1.13 -0.45 11.66
CA LEU A 179 1.16 -1.20 12.92
C LEU A 179 1.79 -0.38 14.05
N LEU A 180 2.90 0.31 13.78
CA LEU A 180 3.57 1.18 14.75
C LEU A 180 2.67 2.35 15.18
N ILE A 181 1.93 2.94 14.25
CA ILE A 181 0.95 3.98 14.54
C ILE A 181 -0.16 3.44 15.45
N ALA A 182 -0.69 2.25 15.16
CA ALA A 182 -1.70 1.62 16.01
C ALA A 182 -1.17 1.33 17.42
N ALA A 183 0.08 0.85 17.53
CA ALA A 183 0.74 0.63 18.82
C ALA A 183 0.97 1.95 19.58
N ALA A 184 1.37 3.02 18.89
CA ALA A 184 1.55 4.34 19.49
C ALA A 184 0.23 4.92 20.02
N VAL A 185 -0.87 4.76 19.27
CA VAL A 185 -2.22 5.12 19.73
C VAL A 185 -2.59 4.31 20.97
N ALA A 186 -2.35 3.00 20.98
CA ALA A 186 -2.64 2.14 22.14
C ALA A 186 -1.88 2.60 23.40
N ALA A 187 -0.57 2.88 23.25
CA ALA A 187 0.28 3.34 24.34
C ALA A 187 -0.18 4.70 24.88
N MET A 188 -0.46 5.66 23.99
CA MET A 188 -0.92 7.00 24.37
C MET A 188 -2.28 6.96 25.06
N VAL A 189 -3.24 6.18 24.54
CA VAL A 189 -4.56 6.00 25.18
C VAL A 189 -4.41 5.34 26.55
N THR A 190 -3.54 4.35 26.68
CA THR A 190 -3.25 3.69 27.98
C THR A 190 -2.70 4.71 28.98
N LEU A 191 -1.72 5.52 28.58
CA LEU A 191 -1.15 6.56 29.42
C LEU A 191 -2.19 7.61 29.83
N ALA A 192 -3.00 8.08 28.88
CA ALA A 192 -4.05 9.06 29.14
C ALA A 192 -5.16 8.51 30.04
N ALA A 193 -5.52 7.23 29.89
CA ALA A 193 -6.47 6.55 30.76
C ALA A 193 -5.92 6.41 32.19
N ASN A 194 -4.67 5.96 32.35
CA ASN A 194 -4.02 5.86 33.66
C ASN A 194 -3.94 7.23 34.35
N ALA A 195 -3.53 8.27 33.62
CA ALA A 195 -3.47 9.63 34.15
C ALA A 195 -4.86 10.14 34.57
N ALA A 196 -5.90 9.84 33.78
CA ALA A 196 -7.27 10.21 34.12
C ALA A 196 -7.80 9.44 35.33
N LEU A 197 -7.49 8.15 35.47
CA LEU A 197 -7.88 7.33 36.63
C LEU A 197 -7.19 7.84 37.90
N ALA A 198 -5.88 8.09 37.84
CA ALA A 198 -5.11 8.62 38.97
C ALA A 198 -5.61 10.00 39.41
N ALA A 199 -5.86 10.91 38.47
CA ALA A 199 -6.39 12.24 38.76
C ALA A 199 -7.79 12.23 39.40
N ASN A 200 -8.55 11.14 39.24
CA ASN A 200 -9.91 11.02 39.77
C ASN A 200 -10.04 9.93 40.86
N ALA A 201 -8.92 9.50 41.46
CA ALA A 201 -8.92 8.41 42.46
C ALA A 201 -9.85 8.67 43.65
N GLN A 202 -9.93 9.91 44.14
CA GLN A 202 -10.84 10.28 45.24
C GLN A 202 -12.32 10.13 44.86
N VAL A 203 -12.70 10.53 43.64
CA VAL A 203 -14.08 10.38 43.13
C VAL A 203 -14.43 8.90 43.00
N ILE A 204 -13.50 8.09 42.49
CA ILE A 204 -13.64 6.64 42.36
C ILE A 204 -13.85 6.00 43.74
N ALA A 205 -13.07 6.40 44.76
CA ALA A 205 -13.22 5.91 46.12
C ALA A 205 -14.61 6.22 46.72
N VAL A 206 -15.12 7.45 46.52
CA VAL A 206 -16.47 7.83 46.98
C VAL A 206 -17.55 7.00 46.28
N LEU A 207 -17.44 6.77 44.97
CA LEU A 207 -18.40 5.94 44.24
C LEU A 207 -18.40 4.49 44.74
N ARG A 208 -17.22 3.94 45.05
CA ARG A 208 -17.10 2.61 45.66
C ARG A 208 -17.77 2.55 47.04
N LEU A 209 -17.63 3.58 47.87
CA LEU A 209 -18.30 3.64 49.18
C LEU A 209 -19.84 3.64 49.06
N VAL A 210 -20.38 4.23 47.99
CA VAL A 210 -21.83 4.23 47.69
C VAL A 210 -22.28 2.93 46.98
N GLY A 211 -21.37 1.97 46.77
CA GLY A 211 -21.66 0.64 46.24
C GLY A 211 -21.48 0.47 44.72
N ALA A 212 -20.81 1.41 44.05
CA ALA A 212 -20.51 1.26 42.62
C ALA A 212 -19.52 0.11 42.37
N LYS A 213 -19.83 -0.74 41.38
CA LYS A 213 -18.95 -1.85 40.96
C LYS A 213 -17.82 -1.34 40.07
N ASP A 214 -16.66 -1.99 40.13
CA ASP A 214 -15.50 -1.67 39.29
C ASP A 214 -15.79 -1.72 37.80
N ASP A 215 -16.61 -2.67 37.35
CA ASP A 215 -17.03 -2.75 35.94
C ASP A 215 -17.85 -1.54 35.50
N TYR A 216 -18.66 -0.97 36.39
CA TYR A 216 -19.44 0.24 36.11
C TYR A 216 -18.50 1.45 35.94
N ILE A 217 -17.52 1.59 36.83
CA ILE A 217 -16.51 2.65 36.75
C ILE A 217 -15.67 2.47 35.49
N ALA A 218 -15.16 1.27 35.23
CA ALA A 218 -14.34 0.97 34.05
C ALA A 218 -15.08 1.25 32.73
N GLN A 219 -16.37 0.88 32.62
CA GLN A 219 -17.16 1.13 31.42
C GLN A 219 -17.31 2.62 31.10
N ALA A 220 -17.44 3.48 32.12
CA ALA A 220 -17.52 4.93 31.92
C ALA A 220 -16.24 5.48 31.24
N PHE A 221 -15.06 5.04 31.70
CA PHE A 221 -13.78 5.43 31.08
C PHE A 221 -13.62 4.83 29.68
N ILE A 222 -13.88 3.53 29.52
CA ILE A 222 -13.76 2.82 28.24
C ILE A 222 -14.59 3.51 27.16
N ARG A 223 -15.88 3.76 27.43
CA ARG A 223 -16.78 4.39 26.47
C ARG A 223 -16.28 5.77 26.06
N ARG A 224 -15.89 6.58 27.04
CA ARG A 224 -15.48 7.97 26.82
C ARG A 224 -14.17 8.09 26.05
N PHE A 225 -13.15 7.28 26.37
CA PHE A 225 -11.90 7.27 25.62
C PHE A 225 -12.08 6.66 24.21
N THR A 226 -12.91 5.62 24.09
CA THR A 226 -13.25 5.01 22.79
C THR A 226 -13.91 6.01 21.85
N LEU A 227 -14.93 6.74 22.31
CA LEU A 227 -15.62 7.76 21.51
C LEU A 227 -14.72 8.93 21.13
N ARG A 228 -13.80 9.34 22.00
CA ARG A 228 -12.82 10.39 21.70
C ARG A 228 -11.80 9.95 20.67
N ALA A 229 -11.24 8.74 20.84
CA ALA A 229 -10.32 8.16 19.86
C ALA A 229 -11.01 8.01 18.49
N LEU A 230 -12.26 7.54 18.48
CA LEU A 230 -13.08 7.44 17.28
C LEU A 230 -13.29 8.80 16.61
N ALA A 231 -13.73 9.81 17.36
CA ALA A 231 -13.99 11.15 16.82
C ALA A 231 -12.71 11.83 16.31
N GLY A 232 -11.62 11.73 17.07
CA GLY A 232 -10.32 12.26 16.67
C GLY A 232 -9.81 11.57 15.42
N ALA A 233 -9.82 10.24 15.41
CA ALA A 233 -9.41 9.45 14.26
C ALA A 233 -10.29 9.72 13.03
N ALA A 234 -11.61 9.85 13.18
CA ALA A 234 -12.51 10.21 12.09
C ALA A 234 -12.14 11.57 11.48
N GLY A 235 -11.90 12.58 12.31
CA GLY A 235 -11.43 13.90 11.85
C GLY A 235 -10.08 13.82 11.12
N GLY A 236 -9.12 13.11 11.70
CA GLY A 236 -7.80 12.89 11.09
C GLY A 236 -7.87 12.13 9.76
N THR A 237 -8.70 11.10 9.69
CA THR A 237 -8.95 10.33 8.47
C THR A 237 -9.56 11.19 7.38
N VAL A 238 -10.59 12.00 7.70
CA VAL A 238 -11.22 12.91 6.73
C VAL A 238 -10.20 13.92 6.22
N ILE A 239 -9.41 14.55 7.10
CA ILE A 239 -8.37 15.51 6.70
C ILE A 239 -7.31 14.81 5.82
N GLY A 240 -6.88 13.60 6.18
CA GLY A 240 -5.91 12.84 5.39
C GLY A 240 -6.44 12.47 4.00
N MET A 241 -7.70 12.03 3.93
CA MET A 241 -8.37 11.72 2.66
C MET A 241 -8.52 12.96 1.79
N LEU A 242 -8.89 14.11 2.38
CA LEU A 242 -8.95 15.40 1.67
C LEU A 242 -7.57 15.83 1.18
N ALA A 243 -6.52 15.66 1.99
CA ALA A 243 -5.16 16.00 1.58
C ALA A 243 -4.70 15.17 0.37
N ILE A 244 -5.01 13.87 0.35
CA ILE A 244 -4.73 13.00 -0.79
C ILE A 244 -5.57 13.40 -2.02
N LEU A 245 -6.85 13.75 -1.82
CA LEU A 245 -7.74 14.18 -2.89
C LEU A 245 -7.26 15.48 -3.56
N LEU A 246 -6.74 16.42 -2.77
CA LEU A 246 -6.23 17.71 -3.23
C LEU A 246 -4.81 17.63 -3.80
N MET A 247 -4.13 16.49 -3.67
CA MET A 247 -2.79 16.33 -4.20
C MET A 247 -2.86 16.37 -5.74
N PRO A 248 -2.08 17.25 -6.41
CA PRO A 248 -2.07 17.31 -7.86
C PRO A 248 -1.69 15.94 -8.42
N ARG A 249 -2.47 15.46 -9.40
CA ARG A 249 -2.05 14.32 -10.21
C ARG A 249 -0.78 14.76 -10.93
N ALA A 250 0.34 14.09 -10.67
CA ALA A 250 1.58 14.41 -11.34
C ALA A 250 1.37 14.35 -12.87
N SER A 251 1.97 15.28 -13.60
CA SER A 251 1.92 15.32 -15.07
C SER A 251 2.55 14.05 -15.66
N GLU A 252 2.18 13.71 -16.90
CA GLU A 252 2.70 12.54 -17.63
C GLU A 252 4.24 12.46 -17.67
N GLU A 253 4.93 13.61 -17.55
CA GLU A 253 6.40 13.72 -17.48
C GLU A 253 7.00 13.21 -16.15
N ALA A 254 6.22 13.20 -15.06
CA ALA A 254 6.63 12.72 -13.75
C ALA A 254 6.06 11.31 -13.50
N GLY A 255 6.31 10.38 -14.43
CA GLY A 255 5.75 9.01 -14.49
C GLY A 255 5.94 8.11 -13.26
N PHE A 256 6.65 8.55 -12.23
CA PHE A 256 6.78 7.84 -10.95
C PHE A 256 5.76 8.28 -9.89
N LEU A 257 5.27 9.52 -9.95
CA LEU A 257 4.38 10.10 -8.93
C LEU A 257 2.89 10.04 -9.31
N THR A 258 2.58 9.69 -10.57
CA THR A 258 1.22 9.65 -11.13
C THR A 258 0.29 8.61 -10.48
N GLY A 259 0.83 7.65 -9.72
CA GLY A 259 0.08 6.58 -9.05
C GLY A 259 -0.09 6.75 -7.53
N LEU A 260 0.39 7.84 -6.94
CA LEU A 260 0.28 8.06 -5.50
C LEU A 260 -1.15 8.47 -5.11
N GLY A 261 -1.91 7.54 -4.51
CA GLY A 261 -3.25 7.81 -4.03
C GLY A 261 -4.12 6.56 -3.90
N PHE A 262 -5.40 6.77 -3.59
CA PHE A 262 -6.40 5.72 -3.60
C PHE A 262 -7.12 5.68 -4.95
N GLU A 263 -7.40 4.47 -5.44
CA GLU A 263 -8.12 4.22 -6.69
C GLU A 263 -9.30 3.26 -6.42
N GLY A 264 -10.46 3.53 -7.02
CA GLY A 264 -11.65 2.69 -6.90
C GLY A 264 -12.03 2.37 -5.44
N LEU A 265 -12.07 1.08 -5.11
CA LEU A 265 -12.47 0.58 -3.79
C LEU A 265 -11.45 0.92 -2.68
N HIS A 266 -10.22 1.30 -3.01
CA HIS A 266 -9.20 1.65 -2.02
C HIS A 266 -9.58 2.89 -1.19
N TRP A 267 -10.48 3.74 -1.68
CA TRP A 267 -11.04 4.85 -0.91
C TRP A 267 -11.82 4.41 0.33
N LEU A 268 -12.27 3.15 0.37
CA LEU A 268 -12.99 2.60 1.52
C LEU A 268 -12.04 2.11 2.63
N VAL A 269 -10.80 1.75 2.30
CA VAL A 269 -9.85 1.18 3.28
C VAL A 269 -9.52 2.16 4.41
N PRO A 270 -9.29 3.47 4.16
CA PRO A 270 -9.13 4.47 5.20
C PRO A 270 -10.29 4.56 6.21
N LEU A 271 -11.52 4.22 5.83
CA LEU A 271 -12.67 4.25 6.74
C LEU A 271 -12.59 3.18 7.84
N LEU A 272 -11.69 2.20 7.70
CA LEU A 272 -11.39 1.25 8.77
C LEU A 272 -10.51 1.86 9.87
N ILE A 273 -9.77 2.94 9.59
CA ILE A 273 -8.84 3.55 10.56
C ILE A 273 -9.57 4.05 11.82
N PRO A 274 -10.69 4.80 11.74
CA PRO A 274 -11.43 5.21 12.94
C PRO A 274 -11.98 4.03 13.74
N VAL A 275 -12.40 2.96 13.06
CA VAL A 275 -12.91 1.74 13.71
C VAL A 275 -11.78 1.03 14.45
N LEU A 276 -10.61 0.86 13.82
CA LEU A 276 -9.44 0.27 14.44
C LEU A 276 -8.95 1.10 15.62
N ALA A 277 -8.91 2.43 15.49
CA ALA A 277 -8.56 3.32 16.59
C ALA A 277 -9.53 3.19 17.78
N ALA A 278 -10.83 3.05 17.50
CA ALA A 278 -11.84 2.80 18.54
C ALA A 278 -11.65 1.44 19.22
N ILE A 279 -11.38 0.37 18.47
CA ILE A 279 -11.09 -0.96 19.02
C ILE A 279 -9.84 -0.92 19.90
N VAL A 280 -8.76 -0.31 19.40
CA VAL A 280 -7.50 -0.14 20.15
C VAL A 280 -7.74 0.63 21.44
N ALA A 281 -8.47 1.75 21.39
CA ALA A 281 -8.80 2.53 22.57
C ALA A 281 -9.67 1.75 23.56
N PHE A 282 -10.66 0.99 23.08
CA PHE A 282 -11.51 0.15 23.92
C PHE A 282 -10.69 -0.88 24.70
N VAL A 283 -9.79 -1.60 24.02
CA VAL A 283 -8.93 -2.61 24.62
C VAL A 283 -7.93 -1.98 25.58
N ALA A 284 -7.25 -0.91 25.15
CA ALA A 284 -6.23 -0.20 25.92
C ALA A 284 -6.81 0.41 27.21
N THR A 285 -7.91 1.17 27.11
CA THR A 285 -8.56 1.76 28.29
C THR A 285 -9.13 0.68 29.21
N GLY A 286 -9.69 -0.41 28.66
CA GLY A 286 -10.20 -1.51 29.49
C GLY A 286 -9.11 -2.25 30.25
N ALA A 287 -7.95 -2.47 29.64
CA ALA A 287 -6.78 -3.04 30.30
C ALA A 287 -6.24 -2.10 31.39
N ALA A 288 -6.08 -0.81 31.08
CA ALA A 288 -5.67 0.22 32.02
C ALA A 288 -6.59 0.31 33.25
N ALA A 289 -7.90 0.48 33.03
CA ALA A 289 -8.88 0.62 34.09
C ALA A 289 -8.92 -0.58 35.03
N ARG A 290 -8.96 -1.81 34.48
CA ARG A 290 -8.96 -3.02 35.32
C ARG A 290 -7.68 -3.19 36.12
N ARG A 291 -6.53 -2.78 35.58
CA ARG A 291 -5.26 -2.83 36.31
C ARG A 291 -5.24 -1.84 37.47
N THR A 292 -5.56 -0.57 37.21
CA THR A 292 -5.56 0.47 38.26
C THR A 292 -6.61 0.22 39.33
N LEU A 293 -7.81 -0.26 38.96
CA LEU A 293 -8.86 -0.56 39.95
C LEU A 293 -8.49 -1.73 40.89
N ARG A 294 -7.67 -2.69 40.43
CA ARG A 294 -7.12 -3.75 41.29
C ARG A 294 -6.03 -3.24 42.22
N GLU A 295 -5.23 -2.28 41.78
CA GLU A 295 -4.16 -1.67 42.58
C GLU A 295 -4.70 -0.72 43.68
N LEU A 296 -5.93 -0.21 43.50
CA LEU A 296 -6.64 0.64 44.47
C LEU A 296 -7.57 -0.14 45.41
N ALA A 297 -7.59 -1.48 45.33
CA ALA A 297 -8.34 -2.36 46.23
C ALA A 297 -7.46 -2.76 47.43
#